data_AF-A0A8I1FU75-F1
#
_entry.id   AF-A0A8I1FU75-F1
#
_cell.length_a   1.000
_cell.length_b   1.000
_cell.length_c   1.000
_cell.angle_alpha   90.00
_cell.angle_beta   90.00
_cell.angle_gamma   90.00
#
_symmetry.space_group_name_H-M   'P 1'
#
loop_
_entity.id
_entity.type
_entity.pdbx_description
1 polymer ?
#
loop_
_entity_poly.entity_id
_entity_poly.type
_entity_poly.pdbx_seq_one_letter_code
_entity_poly.pdbx_strand_id
1 'polypeptide(L)' 'DSYIRWYNEKRIKISLGALSPIEYRESLGLAA' A
#
# COMPACT_ATOMS: atom_id res chain seq x y z
N ASP A 1 -2.83 -4.50 18.93
CA ASP A 1 -3.16 -3.58 17.82
C ASP A 1 -1.94 -3.03 17.10
N SER A 2 -0.94 -2.51 17.82
CA SER A 2 0.30 -1.93 17.27
C SER A 2 1.10 -2.85 16.33
N TYR A 3 1.22 -4.14 16.65
CA TYR A 3 1.96 -5.10 15.82
C TYR A 3 1.34 -5.28 14.42
N ILE A 4 0.01 -5.38 14.34
CA ILE A 4 -0.71 -5.58 13.08
C ILE A 4 -0.55 -4.33 12.20
N ARG A 5 -0.68 -3.13 12.78
CA ARG A 5 -0.47 -1.88 12.04
C ARG A 5 0.96 -1.76 11.50
N TRP A 6 1.96 -1.98 12.36
CA TRP A 6 3.37 -1.95 11.95
C TRP A 6 3.68 -2.97 10.86
N TYR A 7 3.18 -4.20 11.01
CA TYR A 7 3.37 -5.26 10.02
C TYR A 7 2.73 -4.91 8.68
N ASN A 8 1.49 -4.41 8.70
CA ASN A 8 0.76 -4.01 7.50
C ASN A 8 1.43 -2.82 6.80
N GLU A 9 1.89 -1.80 7.54
CA GLU A 9 2.62 -0.66 6.99
C GLU A 9 3.95 -1.08 6.34
N LYS A 10 4.70 -1.99 6.98
CA LYS A 10 5.97 -2.50 6.43
C LYS A 10 5.77 -3.34 5.17
N ARG A 11 4.63 -4.01 5.04
CA ARG A 11 4.35 -4.95 3.95
C ARG A 11 3.50 -4.37 2.82
N ILE A 12 2.89 -3.20 3.01
CA ILE A 12 1.94 -2.63 2.05
C ILE A 12 2.55 -2.58 0.64
N LYS A 13 3.81 -2.15 0.49
CA LYS A 13 4.50 -2.10 -0.81
C LYS A 13 4.63 -3.46 -1.51
N ILE A 14 4.75 -4.56 -0.77
CA ILE A 14 4.87 -5.90 -1.37
C ILE A 14 3.52 -6.34 -1.94
N SER A 15 2.44 -6.10 -1.22
CA SER A 15 1.08 -6.36 -1.69
C SER A 15 0.67 -5.43 -2.84
N LEU A 16 1.24 -4.22 -2.89
CA LEU A 16 1.00 -3.23 -3.94
C LEU A 16 1.90 -3.41 -5.18
N GLY A 17 2.65 -4.51 -5.30
CA GLY A 17 3.50 -4.75 -6.48
C GLY A 17 4.71 -3.80 -6.57
N ALA A 18 5.32 -3.48 -5.43
CA ALA A 18 6.39 -2.49 -5.25
C ALA A 18 5.98 -1.02 -5.44
N LEU A 19 4.68 -0.74 -5.62
CA LEU A 19 4.14 0.61 -5.70
C LEU A 19 3.90 1.19 -4.30
N SER A 20 4.02 2.51 -4.19
CA SER A 20 3.47 3.25 -3.05
C SER A 20 1.94 3.26 -3.10
N PRO A 21 1.26 3.55 -1.97
CA PRO A 21 -0.21 3.60 -1.94
C PRO A 21 -0.84 4.56 -2.96
N ILE A 22 -0.16 5.66 -3.32
CA ILE A 22 -0.66 6.60 -4.33
C ILE A 22 -0.49 6.05 -5.74
N GLU A 23 0.71 5.54 -6.09
CA GLU A 23 0.98 4.93 -7.40
C GLU A 23 0.09 3.72 -7.66
N TYR A 24 -0.20 2.92 -6.63
CA TYR A 24 -1.15 1.82 -6.75
C TYR A 24 -2.57 2.31 -7.05
N ARG A 25 -3.03 3.38 -6.39
CA ARG A 25 -4.35 3.97 -6.66
C ARG A 25 -4.42 4.62 -8.04
N GLU A 26 -3.34 5.25 -8.49
CA GLU A 26 -3.21 5.77 -9.86
C GLU A 26 -3.29 4.63 -10.89
N SER A 27 -2.58 3.51 -10.67
CA SER A 27 -2.64 2.33 -11.55
C SER A 27 -4.05 1.72 -11.65
N LEU A 28 -4.86 1.86 -10.59
CA LEU A 28 -6.25 1.41 -10.56
C LEU A 28 -7.25 2.45 -11.12
N GLY A 29 -6.80 3.64 -11.51
CA GLY A 29 -7.69 4.74 -11.92
C GLY A 29 -8.58 5.27 -10.78
N LEU A 30 -8.16 5.07 -9.53
CA LEU A 30 -8.88 5.48 -8.31
C LEU A 30 -8.29 6.75 -7.67
N ALA A 31 -7.23 7.30 -8.26
CA ALA A 31 -6.72 8.62 -7.96
C ALA A 31 -7.25 9.59 -9.02
N ALA A 32 -7.98 10.62 -8.58
CA ALA A 32 -8.48 11.72 -9.40
C ALA A 32 -7.53 12.92 -9.32
#